data_AF-A0A264W026-F1
#
_entry.id   AF-A0A264W026-F1
#
_cell.length_a   1.000
_cell.length_b   1.000
_cell.length_c   1.000
_cell.angle_alpha   90.00
_cell.angle_beta   90.00
_cell.angle_gamma   90.00
#
_symmetry.space_group_name_H-M   'P 1'
#
loop_
_entity.id
_entity.type
_entity.pdbx_description
1 polymer ?
#
loop_
_entity_poly.entity_id
_entity_poly.type
_entity_poly.pdbx_seq_one_letter_code
_entity_poly.pdbx_strand_id
1 'polypeptide(L)' 'MALNNPYAAYQQNSINMATPGELTLMLFDGCLKFMKLAKQAIEQEDMETKNTNLVKAQNIIQELNIT' A
#
# COMPACT_ATOMS: atom_id res chain seq x y z
N MET A 1 -3.86 26.60 -10.15
CA MET A 1 -3.29 25.86 -11.29
C MET A 1 -2.94 24.47 -10.80
N ALA A 2 -3.58 23.44 -11.37
CA ALA A 2 -3.36 22.06 -10.97
C ALA A 2 -1.91 21.66 -11.29
N LEU A 3 -1.10 21.42 -10.26
CA LEU A 3 0.18 20.74 -10.35
C LEU A 3 -0.14 19.28 -10.73
N ASN A 4 -0.33 19.03 -12.03
CA ASN A 4 -0.57 17.69 -12.55
C ASN A 4 0.75 16.93 -12.41
N ASN A 5 0.97 16.28 -11.26
CA ASN A 5 2.20 15.58 -10.93
C ASN A 5 2.39 14.42 -11.93
N PRO A 6 3.31 14.53 -12.91
CA PRO A 6 3.44 13.53 -13.97
C PRO A 6 3.76 12.14 -13.41
N TYR A 7 4.42 12.08 -12.24
CA TYR A 7 4.72 10.84 -11.53
C TYR A 7 3.47 10.08 -11.05
N ALA A 8 2.43 10.80 -10.63
CA ALA A 8 1.16 10.19 -10.24
C ALA A 8 0.46 9.55 -11.44
N ALA A 9 0.54 10.17 -12.62
CA ALA A 9 0.01 9.61 -13.86
C ALA A 9 0.75 8.31 -14.27
N TYR A 10 2.07 8.22 -14.07
CA TYR A 10 2.83 6.99 -14.32
C TYR A 10 2.48 5.86 -13.35
N GLN A 11 2.33 6.16 -12.07
CA GLN A 11 1.88 5.17 -11.08
C GLN A 11 0.49 4.63 -11.43
N GLN A 12 -0.42 5.51 -11.80
CA GLN A 12 -1.79 5.14 -12.18
C GLN A 12 -1.83 4.32 -13.47
N ASN A 13 -1.05 4.69 -14.48
CA ASN A 13 -0.93 3.92 -15.73
C ASN A 13 -0.32 2.53 -15.52
N SER A 14 0.67 2.41 -14.62
CA SER A 14 1.29 1.12 -14.30
C SER A 14 0.29 0.18 -13.61
N ILE A 15 -0.60 0.70 -12.77
CA ILE A 15 -1.67 -0.08 -12.14
C ILE A 15 -2.74 -0.47 -13.17
N ASN A 16 -3.12 0.46 -14.06
CA ASN A 16 -4.17 0.22 -15.07
C ASN A 16 -3.77 -0.76 -16.17
N MET A 17 -2.47 -0.90 -16.46
CA MET A 17 -1.94 -1.84 -17.46
C MET A 17 -1.42 -3.15 -16.86
N ALA A 18 -1.43 -3.28 -15.52
CA ALA A 18 -0.99 -4.49 -14.85
C ALA A 18 -1.96 -5.65 -15.10
N THR A 19 -1.40 -6.83 -15.33
CA THR A 19 -2.17 -8.06 -15.37
C THR A 19 -2.74 -8.39 -13.98
N PRO A 20 -3.79 -9.22 -13.88
CA PRO A 20 -4.36 -9.63 -12.59
C PRO A 20 -3.32 -10.20 -11.62
N GLY A 21 -2.34 -10.98 -12.11
CA GLY A 21 -1.27 -11.52 -11.27
C GLY A 21 -0.29 -10.45 -10.77
N GLU A 22 0.02 -9.45 -11.59
CA GLU A 22 0.86 -8.31 -11.18
C GLU A 22 0.13 -7.41 -10.17
N LEU A 23 -1.20 -7.27 -10.29
CA LEU A 23 -2.03 -6.59 -9.28
C LEU A 23 -1.96 -7.31 -7.93
N THR A 24 -2.09 -8.64 -7.91
CA THR A 24 -1.93 -9.44 -6.69
C THR A 24 -0.53 -9.27 -6.08
N LEU A 25 0.52 -9.27 -6.91
CA LEU A 25 1.89 -9.06 -6.45
C LEU A 25 2.09 -7.66 -5.85
N MET A 26 1.55 -6.62 -6.49
CA MET A 26 1.58 -5.25 -5.98
C MET A 26 0.84 -5.10 -4.64
N LEU A 27 -0.26 -5.84 -4.45
CA LEU A 27 -0.95 -5.91 -3.15
C LEU A 27 -0.03 -6.53 -2.08
N PHE A 28 0.62 -7.66 -2.37
CA PHE A 28 1.58 -8.26 -1.44
C PHE A 28 2.74 -7.30 -1.09
N ASP A 29 3.32 -6.64 -2.08
CA ASP A 29 4.38 -5.65 -1.88
C ASP A 29 3.90 -4.47 -1.01
N GLY A 30 2.70 -3.97 -1.27
CA GLY A 30 2.05 -2.95 -0.45
C GLY A 30 1.85 -3.39 1.00
N CYS A 31 1.37 -4.61 1.23
CA CYS A 31 1.18 -5.18 2.56
C CYS A 31 2.51 -5.27 3.32
N LEU A 32 3.54 -5.84 2.69
CA LEU A 32 4.87 -5.97 3.29
C LEU A 32 5.49 -4.60 3.64
N LYS A 33 5.29 -3.59 2.78
CA LYS A 33 5.72 -2.22 3.04
C LYS A 33 5.03 -1.65 4.28
N PHE A 34 3.71 -1.75 4.38
CA PHE A 34 2.97 -1.21 5.52
C PHE A 34 3.28 -1.96 6.82
N MET A 35 3.50 -3.28 6.77
CA MET A 35 3.96 -4.04 7.95
C MET A 35 5.33 -3.58 8.45
N LYS A 36 6.28 -3.30 7.53
CA LYS A 36 7.60 -2.77 7.91
C LYS A 36 7.49 -1.38 8.54
N LEU A 37 6.67 -0.50 7.97
CA LEU A 37 6.42 0.84 8.54
C LEU A 37 5.74 0.77 9.91
N ALA A 38 4.77 -0.14 10.08
CA ALA A 38 4.13 -0.38 11.37
C ALA A 38 5.14 -0.86 12.41
N LYS A 39 6.07 -1.76 12.04
CA LYS A 39 7.15 -2.20 12.93
C LYS A 39 8.04 -1.05 13.36
N GLN A 40 8.48 -0.20 12.42
CA GLN A 40 9.31 0.97 12.73
C GLN A 40 8.57 1.97 13.63
N ALA A 41 7.26 2.17 13.42
CA ALA A 41 6.46 3.04 14.26
C ALA A 41 6.32 2.50 15.70
N ILE A 42 6.25 1.16 15.87
CA ILE A 42 6.28 0.52 17.21
C ILE A 42 7.62 0.80 17.91
N GLU A 43 8.73 0.67 17.19
CA GLU A 43 10.07 0.95 17.74
C GLU A 43 10.26 2.42 18.15
N GLN A 44 9.51 3.34 17.52
CA GLN A 44 9.52 4.77 17.81
C GLN A 44 8.42 5.21 18.79
N GLU A 45 7.67 4.26 19.37
CA GLU A 45 6.52 4.53 20.25
C GLU A 45 5.40 5.37 19.58
N ASP A 46 5.40 5.47 18.25
CA ASP A 46 4.36 6.17 17.48
C ASP A 46 3.17 5.23 17.23
N MET A 47 2.25 5.27 18.19
CA MET A 47 1.06 4.41 18.19
C MET A 47 0.03 4.79 17.11
N GLU A 48 -0.01 6.06 16.70
CA GLU A 48 -0.92 6.53 15.65
C GLU A 48 -0.46 5.99 14.30
N THR A 49 0.80 6.26 13.93
CA THR A 49 1.39 5.79 12.67
C THR A 49 1.40 4.26 12.61
N LYS A 50 1.65 3.57 13.72
CA LYS A 50 1.49 2.11 13.81
C LYS A 50 0.07 1.71 13.40
N ASN A 51 -0.95 2.26 14.05
CA ASN A 51 -2.34 1.87 13.81
C ASN A 51 -2.74 2.11 12.35
N THR A 52 -2.42 3.28 11.79
CA THR A 52 -2.72 3.61 10.39
C THR A 52 -2.08 2.61 9.42
N ASN A 53 -0.82 2.23 9.63
CA ASN A 53 -0.16 1.27 8.76
C ASN A 53 -0.70 -0.16 8.93
N LEU A 54 -1.06 -0.56 10.15
CA LEU A 54 -1.69 -1.86 10.40
C LEU A 54 -3.07 -1.97 9.74
N VAL A 55 -3.92 -0.94 9.83
CA VAL A 55 -5.23 -0.92 9.15
C VAL A 55 -5.05 -1.03 7.63
N LYS A 56 -4.08 -0.32 7.05
CA LYS A 56 -3.77 -0.45 5.61
C LYS A 56 -3.37 -1.87 5.22
N ALA A 57 -2.51 -2.52 6.00
CA ALA A 57 -2.13 -3.90 5.77
C ALA A 57 -3.33 -4.87 5.90
N GLN A 58 -4.20 -4.65 6.89
CA GLN A 58 -5.42 -5.44 7.07
C GLN A 58 -6.38 -5.30 5.89
N ASN A 59 -6.59 -4.09 5.37
CA ASN A 59 -7.45 -3.87 4.21
C ASN A 59 -6.93 -4.61 2.97
N ILE A 60 -5.61 -4.64 2.75
CA ILE A 60 -5.00 -5.40 1.64
C ILE A 60 -5.22 -6.90 1.82
N ILE A 61 -5.04 -7.43 3.03
CA ILE A 61 -5.27 -8.85 3.32
C ILE A 61 -6.74 -9.22 3.13
N GLN A 62 -7.67 -8.34 3.53
CA GLN A 62 -9.09 -8.55 3.29
C GLN A 62 -9.41 -8.63 1.79
N GLU A 63 -8.86 -7.73 0.99
CA GLU A 63 -9.03 -7.75 -0.47
C GLU A 63 -8.50 -9.06 -1.08
N LEU A 64 -7.32 -9.50 -0.64
CA LEU A 64 -6.70 -10.77 -1.08
C LEU A 64 -7.48 -12.02 -0.63
N ASN A 65 -8.25 -11.95 0.46
CA ASN A 65 -9.06 -13.07 0.95
C ASN A 65 -10.45 -13.14 0.28
N ILE A 66 -10.98 -12.01 -0.17
CA ILE A 66 -12.30 -11.94 -0.80
C ILE A 66 -12.22 -12.31 -2.29
N THR A 67 -11.08 -12.03 -2.93
CA THR A 67 -10.81 -12.27 -4.36
C THR A 67 -10.31 -13.69 -4.60
#